data_AF-A0A359EBI3-F1
#
_entry.id   AF-A0A359EBI3-F1
#
_cell.length_a   1.000
_cell.length_b   1.000
_cell.length_c   1.000
_cell.angle_alpha   90.00
_cell.angle_beta   90.00
_cell.angle_gamma   90.00
#
_symmetry.space_group_name_H-M   'P 1'
#
loop_
_entity.id
_entity.type
_entity.pdbx_description
1 polymer ?
#
loop_
_entity_poly.entity_id
_entity_poly.type
_entity_poly.pdbx_seq_one_letter_code
_entity_poly.pdbx_strand_id
1 'polypeptide(L)'
;MALDFQQVRQQVIEMGEQARSREQHFRELREKALTALADNADKNQYLREKVEAARSFNANLRCALPGAEPLNGNFGLPPYPEVITLLAADGSQINPDRHASVDYCLVNVGAIQMQSGSPAVPLTTVRSRLYYDDQMYTEAGRVTERLVALRRDLSERQLLAELAQGQPLPIITLTDGPLELWVGRENEPEGKEYEKHFQEYLA
;
A
#
# COMPACT_ATOMS: atom_id res chain seq x y z
N MET A 1 -14.78 -28.57 -1.51
CA MET A 1 -15.79 -28.60 -2.59
C MET A 1 -15.07 -28.59 -3.92
N ALA A 2 -15.47 -29.44 -4.87
CA ALA A 2 -14.93 -29.43 -6.24
C ALA A 2 -15.76 -28.49 -7.13
N LEU A 3 -15.12 -27.85 -8.10
CA LEU A 3 -15.76 -26.99 -9.10
C LEU A 3 -16.53 -27.84 -10.13
N ASP A 4 -17.70 -27.37 -10.57
CA ASP A 4 -18.39 -27.93 -11.73
C ASP A 4 -17.80 -27.36 -13.02
N PHE A 5 -16.97 -28.16 -13.68
CA PHE A 5 -16.24 -27.75 -14.88
C PHE A 5 -17.16 -27.43 -16.07
N GLN A 6 -18.31 -28.10 -16.19
CA GLN A 6 -19.22 -27.85 -17.31
C GLN A 6 -19.90 -26.49 -17.17
N GLN A 7 -20.32 -26.15 -15.95
CA GLN A 7 -20.91 -24.84 -15.66
C GLN A 7 -19.89 -23.71 -15.89
N VAL A 8 -18.66 -23.87 -15.41
CA VAL A 8 -17.60 -22.86 -15.59
C VAL A 8 -17.22 -22.71 -17.07
N ARG A 9 -17.14 -23.81 -17.83
CA ARG A 9 -16.85 -23.76 -19.26
C ARG A 9 -17.87 -22.93 -20.04
N GLN A 10 -19.15 -23.07 -19.72
CA GLN A 10 -20.21 -22.28 -20.36
C GLN A 10 -20.04 -20.78 -20.08
N GLN A 11 -19.76 -20.42 -18.82
CA GLN A 11 -19.47 -19.03 -18.42
C GLN A 11 -18.24 -18.46 -19.12
N VAL A 12 -17.20 -19.27 -19.35
CA VAL A 12 -15.99 -18.84 -20.09
C VAL A 12 -16.30 -18.54 -21.56
N ILE A 13 -17.16 -19.33 -22.20
CA ILE A 13 -17.60 -19.08 -23.59
C ILE A 13 -18.39 -17.78 -23.67
N GLU A 14 -19.38 -17.60 -22.79
CA GLU A 14 -20.19 -16.37 -22.70
C GLU A 14 -19.33 -15.13 -22.40
N MET A 15 -18.32 -15.27 -21.54
CA MET A 15 -17.33 -14.21 -21.30
C MET A 15 -16.56 -13.85 -22.58
N GLY A 16 -16.21 -14.85 -23.40
CA GLY A 16 -15.54 -14.66 -24.68
C GLY A 16 -16.41 -13.94 -25.72
N GLU A 17 -17.71 -14.23 -25.76
CA GLU A 17 -18.67 -13.55 -26.65
C GLU A 17 -18.77 -12.05 -26.34
N GLN A 18 -18.65 -11.68 -25.07
CA GLN A 18 -18.66 -10.27 -24.63
C GLN A 18 -17.32 -9.54 -24.85
N ALA A 19 -16.25 -10.24 -25.23
CA ALA A 19 -14.91 -9.66 -25.30
C ALA A 19 -14.82 -8.49 -26.31
N ARG A 20 -15.44 -8.61 -27.48
CA ARG A 20 -15.44 -7.54 -28.50
C ARG A 20 -16.17 -6.28 -28.04
N SER A 21 -17.35 -6.46 -27.44
CA SER A 21 -18.14 -5.36 -26.87
C SER A 21 -17.37 -4.65 -25.75
N ARG A 22 -16.70 -5.43 -24.89
CA ARG A 22 -15.86 -4.91 -23.82
C ARG A 22 -14.63 -4.15 -24.33
N GLU A 23 -13.97 -4.64 -25.38
CA GLU A 23 -12.87 -3.93 -26.03
C GLU A 23 -13.33 -2.59 -26.59
N GLN A 24 -14.45 -2.56 -27.31
CA GLN A 24 -15.03 -1.33 -27.85
C GLN A 24 -15.36 -0.34 -26.72
N HIS A 25 -16.00 -0.81 -25.65
CA HIS A 25 -16.32 0.01 -24.50
C HIS A 25 -15.06 0.63 -23.86
N PHE A 26 -14.00 -0.16 -23.65
CA PHE A 26 -12.74 0.37 -23.12
C PHE A 26 -12.04 1.34 -24.07
N ARG A 27 -12.18 1.16 -25.39
CA ARG A 27 -11.68 2.10 -26.39
C ARG A 27 -12.38 3.45 -26.27
N GLU A 28 -13.71 3.46 -26.20
CA GLU A 28 -14.50 4.68 -26.02
C GLU A 28 -14.18 5.38 -24.69
N LEU A 29 -14.02 4.63 -23.60
CA LEU A 29 -13.61 5.20 -22.31
C LEU A 29 -12.19 5.80 -22.37
N ARG A 30 -11.26 5.15 -23.06
CA ARG A 30 -9.90 5.64 -23.25
C ARG A 30 -9.88 6.94 -24.04
N GLU A 31 -10.64 7.02 -25.14
CA GLU A 31 -10.77 8.24 -25.93
C GLU A 31 -11.29 9.39 -25.07
N LYS A 32 -12.38 9.17 -24.32
CA LYS A 32 -12.93 10.17 -23.38
C LYS A 32 -11.89 10.63 -22.35
N ALA A 33 -11.14 9.69 -21.77
CA ALA A 33 -10.11 10.00 -20.77
C ALA A 33 -8.96 10.82 -21.37
N LEU A 34 -8.49 10.47 -22.56
CA LEU A 34 -7.42 11.19 -23.26
C LEU A 34 -7.86 12.59 -23.69
N THR A 35 -9.08 12.74 -24.21
CA THR A 35 -9.66 14.04 -24.53
C THR A 35 -9.77 14.91 -23.27
N ALA A 36 -10.30 14.37 -22.18
CA ALA A 36 -10.38 15.10 -20.92
C ALA A 36 -8.99 15.50 -20.37
N LEU A 37 -7.99 14.62 -20.49
CA LEU A 37 -6.61 14.94 -20.11
C LEU A 37 -6.04 16.08 -20.97
N ALA A 38 -6.21 16.01 -22.30
CA ALA A 38 -5.75 17.04 -23.22
C ALA A 38 -6.45 18.39 -22.97
N ASP A 39 -7.77 18.39 -22.81
CA ASP A 39 -8.57 19.60 -22.57
C ASP A 39 -8.24 20.30 -21.25
N ASN A 40 -7.62 19.59 -20.30
CA ASN A 40 -7.25 20.11 -18.99
C ASN A 40 -5.74 20.15 -18.76
N ALA A 41 -4.92 19.81 -19.76
CA ALA A 41 -3.47 19.67 -19.65
C ALA A 41 -2.78 20.89 -19.04
N ASP A 42 -3.18 22.08 -19.47
CA ASP A 42 -2.60 23.36 -19.04
C ASP A 42 -3.44 24.08 -17.98
N LYS A 43 -4.48 23.43 -17.44
CA LYS A 43 -5.43 24.02 -16.47
C LYS A 43 -5.05 23.75 -15.02
N ASN A 44 -3.76 23.57 -14.73
CA ASN A 44 -3.26 23.22 -13.40
C ASN A 44 -3.73 24.19 -12.31
N GLN A 45 -3.65 25.49 -12.56
CA GLN A 45 -4.05 26.51 -11.58
C GLN A 45 -5.54 26.39 -11.23
N TYR A 46 -6.40 26.28 -12.25
CA TYR A 46 -7.84 26.09 -12.08
C TYR A 46 -8.15 24.80 -11.29
N LEU A 47 -7.45 23.71 -11.59
CA LEU A 47 -7.64 22.43 -10.88
C LEU A 47 -7.19 22.51 -9.42
N ARG A 48 -6.09 23.22 -9.12
CA ARG A 48 -5.65 23.47 -7.74
C ARG A 48 -6.66 24.27 -6.96
N GLU A 49 -7.20 25.35 -7.55
CA GLU A 49 -8.24 26.16 -6.93
C GLU A 49 -9.48 25.32 -6.62
N LYS A 50 -9.85 24.41 -7.53
CA LYS A 50 -10.96 23.47 -7.32
C LYS A 50 -10.69 22.51 -6.16
N VAL A 51 -9.46 21.99 -6.04
CA VAL A 51 -9.06 21.13 -4.92
C VAL A 51 -9.13 21.92 -3.61
N GLU A 52 -8.58 23.13 -3.56
CA GLU A 52 -8.61 23.95 -2.34
C GLU A 52 -10.03 24.32 -1.92
N ALA A 53 -10.89 24.68 -2.86
CA ALA A 53 -12.31 24.87 -2.60
C ALA A 53 -12.95 23.60 -2.01
N ALA A 54 -12.67 22.42 -2.57
CA ALA A 54 -13.20 21.15 -2.06
C ALA A 54 -12.65 20.80 -0.66
N ARG A 55 -11.38 21.08 -0.37
CA ARG A 55 -10.77 20.88 0.95
C ARG A 55 -11.47 21.69 2.05
N SER A 56 -11.99 22.87 1.71
CA SER A 56 -12.76 23.69 2.67
C SER A 56 -14.05 23.00 3.15
N PHE A 57 -14.63 22.11 2.34
CA PHE A 57 -15.82 21.31 2.68
C PHE A 57 -15.48 19.93 3.22
N ASN A 58 -14.29 19.41 2.93
CA ASN A 58 -13.84 18.10 3.37
C ASN A 58 -12.35 18.15 3.73
N ALA A 59 -12.06 18.34 5.01
CA ALA A 59 -10.69 18.37 5.54
C ALA A 59 -9.91 17.06 5.26
N ASN A 60 -10.62 15.94 5.08
CA ASN A 60 -10.07 14.62 4.81
C ASN A 60 -10.01 14.27 3.31
N LEU A 61 -10.07 15.27 2.43
CA LEU A 61 -9.97 15.06 0.98
C LEU A 61 -8.58 14.52 0.62
N ARG A 62 -8.53 13.25 0.24
CA ARG A 62 -7.34 12.60 -0.34
C ARG A 62 -7.40 12.69 -1.86
N CYS A 63 -6.70 13.67 -2.44
CA CYS A 63 -6.55 13.78 -3.89
C CYS A 63 -5.18 14.32 -4.28
N ALA A 64 -4.69 13.92 -5.46
CA ALA A 64 -3.47 14.48 -6.02
C ALA A 64 -3.66 15.97 -6.37
N LEU A 65 -2.62 16.77 -6.13
CA LEU A 65 -2.59 18.19 -6.48
C LEU A 65 -1.67 18.40 -7.70
N PRO A 66 -2.16 18.98 -8.81
CA PRO A 66 -1.34 19.19 -10.00
C PRO A 66 -0.06 20.00 -9.74
N GLY A 67 1.07 19.53 -10.28
CA GLY A 67 2.36 20.22 -10.26
C GLY A 67 2.39 21.44 -11.20
N ALA A 68 3.57 22.05 -11.37
CA ALA A 68 3.73 23.20 -12.28
C ALA A 68 3.73 22.78 -13.75
N GLU A 69 4.14 21.55 -14.01
CA GLU A 69 4.23 20.93 -15.32
C GLU A 69 2.85 20.57 -15.91
N PRO A 70 2.65 20.64 -17.24
CA PRO A 70 1.41 20.20 -17.87
C PRO A 70 1.06 18.75 -17.51
N LEU A 71 -0.23 18.45 -17.33
CA LEU A 71 -0.67 17.10 -16.92
C LEU A 71 -0.33 15.99 -17.92
N ASN A 72 -0.18 16.35 -19.19
CA ASN A 72 0.25 15.46 -20.28
C ASN A 72 1.71 15.70 -20.69
N GLY A 73 2.50 16.37 -19.84
CA GLY A 73 3.91 16.62 -20.08
C GLY A 73 4.69 15.31 -20.28
N ASN A 74 5.64 15.33 -21.21
CA ASN A 74 6.57 14.25 -21.43
C ASN A 74 7.99 14.76 -21.17
N PHE A 75 8.74 14.05 -20.34
CA PHE A 75 10.08 14.45 -19.93
C PHE A 75 11.05 13.31 -20.23
N GLY A 76 12.28 13.68 -20.62
CA GLY A 76 13.36 12.72 -20.81
C GLY A 76 13.69 12.00 -19.50
N LEU A 77 14.07 10.73 -19.60
CA LEU A 77 14.50 9.96 -18.45
C LEU A 77 15.83 10.51 -17.90
N PRO A 78 16.02 10.54 -16.56
CA PRO A 78 17.33 10.79 -16.00
C PRO A 78 18.31 9.66 -16.38
N PRO A 79 19.63 9.90 -16.29
CA PRO A 79 20.62 8.85 -16.51
C PRO A 79 20.41 7.68 -15.54
N TYR A 80 20.65 6.46 -16.04
CA TYR A 80 20.47 5.25 -15.24
C TYR A 80 21.55 5.18 -14.14
N PRO A 81 21.19 4.99 -12.86
CA PRO A 81 22.16 4.84 -11.78
C PRO A 81 23.01 3.57 -11.95
N GLU A 82 24.32 3.65 -11.72
CA GLU A 82 25.20 2.47 -11.78
C GLU A 82 24.88 1.43 -10.72
N VAL A 83 24.48 1.89 -9.53
CA VAL A 83 24.09 1.04 -8.40
C VAL A 83 22.73 1.48 -7.90
N ILE A 84 21.84 0.52 -7.63
CA ILE A 84 20.52 0.74 -7.05
C ILE A 84 20.33 -0.22 -5.89
N THR A 85 20.00 0.29 -4.71
CA THR A 85 19.61 -0.56 -3.58
C THR A 85 18.11 -0.83 -3.65
N LEU A 86 17.73 -2.10 -3.80
CA LEU A 86 16.35 -2.55 -3.77
C LEU A 86 16.08 -3.22 -2.41
N LEU A 87 15.07 -2.73 -1.71
CA LEU A 87 14.57 -3.29 -0.46
C LEU A 87 13.13 -3.73 -0.66
N ALA A 88 12.77 -4.91 -0.19
CA ALA A 88 11.37 -5.34 -0.15
C ALA A 88 11.10 -5.99 1.20
N ALA A 89 9.93 -5.71 1.78
CA ALA A 89 9.48 -6.33 3.01
C ALA A 89 8.07 -6.88 2.84
N ASP A 90 7.81 -7.99 3.52
CA ASP A 90 6.50 -8.62 3.62
C ASP A 90 6.35 -9.24 5.02
N GLY A 91 5.14 -9.22 5.52
CA GLY A 91 4.79 -9.64 6.86
C GLY A 91 3.71 -10.71 6.87
N SER A 92 3.84 -11.61 7.84
CA SER A 92 2.80 -12.57 8.21
C SER A 92 2.45 -12.41 9.68
N GLN A 93 1.27 -12.92 10.05
CA GLN A 93 0.79 -12.82 11.43
C GLN A 93 -0.02 -14.04 11.87
N ILE A 94 -0.02 -14.28 13.17
CA ILE A 94 -0.97 -15.15 13.86
C ILE A 94 -1.86 -14.24 14.70
N ASN A 95 -3.16 -14.24 14.40
CA ASN A 95 -4.16 -13.49 15.14
C ASN A 95 -4.50 -14.17 16.47
N PRO A 96 -4.94 -13.39 17.49
CA PRO A 96 -5.42 -13.97 18.73
C PRO A 96 -6.68 -14.80 18.52
N ASP A 97 -6.72 -16.00 19.09
CA ASP A 97 -7.90 -16.85 19.13
C ASP A 97 -8.51 -16.82 20.54
N ARG A 98 -9.81 -16.53 20.63
CA ARG A 98 -10.56 -16.53 21.90
C ARG A 98 -10.90 -17.93 22.41
N HIS A 99 -10.77 -18.95 21.57
CA HIS A 99 -11.04 -20.34 21.92
C HIS A 99 -9.76 -21.15 22.15
N ALA A 100 -8.59 -20.58 21.88
CA ALA A 100 -7.32 -21.22 22.16
C ALA A 100 -7.04 -21.28 23.67
N SER A 101 -6.31 -22.31 24.08
CA SER A 101 -5.89 -22.50 25.47
C SER A 101 -4.85 -21.47 25.94
N VAL A 102 -4.20 -20.78 25.00
CA VAL A 102 -3.19 -19.76 25.26
C VAL A 102 -3.55 -18.52 24.45
N ASP A 103 -3.58 -17.37 25.11
CA ASP A 103 -3.83 -16.08 24.47
C ASP A 103 -2.51 -15.45 24.00
N TYR A 104 -2.31 -15.39 22.69
CA TYR A 104 -1.12 -14.80 22.08
C TYR A 104 -1.41 -14.29 20.68
N CYS A 105 -0.55 -13.41 20.17
CA CYS A 105 -0.45 -13.13 18.74
C CYS A 105 1.01 -13.02 18.32
N LEU A 106 1.29 -13.20 17.03
CA LEU A 106 2.63 -13.15 16.48
C LEU A 106 2.62 -12.24 15.26
N VAL A 107 3.59 -11.34 15.19
CA VAL A 107 3.94 -10.60 13.97
C VAL A 107 5.30 -11.08 13.51
N ASN A 108 5.42 -11.44 12.24
CA ASN A 108 6.67 -11.85 11.63
C ASN A 108 6.90 -11.08 10.34
N VAL A 109 7.97 -10.31 10.27
CA VAL A 109 8.32 -9.51 9.09
C VAL A 109 9.64 -10.03 8.52
N GLY A 110 9.65 -10.29 7.23
CA GLY A 110 10.86 -10.58 6.46
C GLY A 110 11.16 -9.43 5.52
N ALA A 111 12.44 -9.14 5.30
CA ALA A 111 12.91 -8.22 4.27
C ALA A 111 14.05 -8.84 3.47
N ILE A 112 14.15 -8.44 2.21
CA ILE A 112 15.25 -8.75 1.31
C ILE A 112 15.88 -7.45 0.82
N GLN A 113 17.21 -7.41 0.83
CA GLN A 113 18.03 -6.34 0.29
C GLN A 113 18.84 -6.87 -0.88
N MET A 114 18.81 -6.15 -2.00
CA MET A 114 19.58 -6.44 -3.20
C MET A 114 20.25 -5.15 -3.69
N GLN A 115 21.44 -5.27 -4.25
CA GLN A 115 22.12 -4.15 -4.92
C GLN A 115 22.30 -4.49 -6.39
N SER A 116 21.52 -3.82 -7.25
CA SER A 116 21.70 -3.93 -8.70
C SER A 116 22.98 -3.20 -9.09
N GLY A 117 23.74 -3.76 -10.05
CA GLY A 117 25.06 -3.23 -10.44
C GLY A 117 26.20 -3.55 -9.47
N SER A 118 25.93 -4.32 -8.41
CA SER A 118 26.92 -4.77 -7.42
C SER A 118 27.07 -6.30 -7.46
N PRO A 119 28.28 -6.85 -7.19
CA PRO A 119 28.47 -8.30 -7.00
C PRO A 119 27.98 -8.79 -5.63
N ALA A 120 27.43 -7.91 -4.78
CA ALA A 120 26.90 -8.28 -3.48
C ALA A 120 25.73 -9.27 -3.61
N VAL A 121 25.77 -10.33 -2.81
CA VAL A 121 24.67 -11.30 -2.73
C VAL A 121 23.47 -10.69 -2.00
N PRO A 122 22.23 -11.12 -2.33
CA PRO A 122 21.05 -10.68 -1.60
C PRO A 122 21.15 -11.02 -0.11
N LEU A 123 20.76 -10.07 0.74
CA LEU A 123 20.69 -10.25 2.18
C LEU A 123 19.24 -10.35 2.61
N THR A 124 18.95 -11.26 3.55
CA THR A 124 17.63 -11.40 4.15
C THR A 124 17.69 -11.05 5.63
N THR A 125 16.65 -10.39 6.12
CA THR A 125 16.49 -10.05 7.54
C THR A 125 15.10 -10.45 7.97
N VAL A 126 14.97 -11.08 9.13
CA VAL A 126 13.68 -11.48 9.69
C VAL A 126 13.57 -10.92 11.11
N ARG A 127 12.42 -10.34 11.41
CA ARG A 127 12.04 -9.85 12.74
C ARG A 127 10.71 -10.45 13.14
N SER A 128 10.72 -11.26 14.18
CA SER A 128 9.53 -11.88 14.75
C SER A 128 9.27 -11.33 16.15
N ARG A 129 8.02 -11.02 16.45
CA ARG A 129 7.59 -10.52 17.78
C ARG A 129 6.33 -11.24 18.24
N LEU A 130 6.50 -12.06 19.27
CA LEU A 130 5.42 -12.73 19.97
C LEU A 130 4.88 -11.80 21.07
N TYR A 131 3.57 -11.61 21.09
CA TYR A 131 2.84 -10.90 22.15
C TYR A 131 2.01 -11.91 22.93
N TYR A 132 2.09 -11.83 24.25
CA TYR A 132 1.43 -12.75 25.19
C TYR A 132 1.24 -12.05 26.56
N ASP A 133 0.48 -12.67 27.45
CA ASP A 133 0.16 -12.16 28.80
C ASP A 133 -0.37 -10.71 28.75
N ASP A 134 0.20 -9.80 29.54
CA ASP A 134 -0.22 -8.40 29.64
C ASP A 134 -0.15 -7.65 28.30
N GLN A 135 0.66 -8.12 27.35
CA GLN A 135 0.78 -7.52 26.00
C GLN A 135 -0.43 -7.82 25.11
N MET A 136 -1.29 -8.75 25.52
CA MET A 136 -2.58 -9.04 24.87
C MET A 136 -3.69 -8.08 25.30
N TYR A 137 -3.39 -7.16 26.23
CA TYR A 137 -4.32 -6.16 26.71
C TYR A 137 -3.77 -4.75 26.44
N THR A 138 -4.64 -3.90 25.92
CA THR A 138 -4.41 -2.49 25.65
C THR A 138 -5.36 -1.67 26.53
N GLU A 139 -5.17 -0.34 26.58
CA GLU A 139 -6.14 0.55 27.25
C GLU A 139 -7.57 0.42 26.66
N ALA A 140 -7.67 -0.01 25.39
CA ALA A 140 -8.92 -0.20 24.67
C ALA A 140 -9.57 -1.58 24.89
N GLY A 141 -8.87 -2.49 25.59
CA GLY A 141 -9.28 -3.89 25.75
C GLY A 141 -8.30 -4.86 25.11
N ARG A 142 -8.77 -6.07 24.81
CA ARG A 142 -7.93 -7.14 24.26
C ARG A 142 -7.44 -6.78 22.84
N VAL A 143 -6.21 -7.16 22.51
CA VAL A 143 -5.63 -7.03 21.17
C VAL A 143 -6.54 -7.69 20.14
N THR A 144 -6.84 -6.96 19.07
CA THR A 144 -7.70 -7.41 17.96
C THR A 144 -6.88 -7.77 16.73
N GLU A 145 -7.48 -8.53 15.80
CA GLU A 145 -6.85 -8.87 14.52
C GLU A 145 -6.41 -7.62 13.73
N ARG A 146 -7.20 -6.54 13.83
CA ARG A 146 -6.90 -5.26 13.20
C ARG A 146 -5.65 -4.62 13.79
N LEU A 147 -5.51 -4.61 15.11
CA LEU A 147 -4.30 -4.09 15.75
C LEU A 147 -3.06 -4.93 15.40
N VAL A 148 -3.20 -6.24 15.26
CA VAL A 148 -2.11 -7.12 14.80
C VAL A 148 -1.70 -6.76 13.36
N ALA A 149 -2.66 -6.55 12.46
CA ALA A 149 -2.39 -6.12 11.09
C ALA A 149 -1.68 -4.76 11.05
N LEU A 150 -2.12 -3.78 11.85
CA LEU A 150 -1.44 -2.49 11.96
C LEU A 150 0.01 -2.64 12.45
N ARG A 151 0.25 -3.45 13.49
CA ARG A 151 1.59 -3.72 14.02
C ARG A 151 2.48 -4.39 12.98
N ARG A 152 1.92 -5.28 12.15
CA ARG A 152 2.61 -5.90 11.02
C ARG A 152 3.02 -4.86 9.97
N ASP A 153 2.07 -4.08 9.47
CA ASP A 153 2.30 -3.06 8.44
C ASP A 153 3.30 -1.98 8.90
N LEU A 154 3.28 -1.62 10.18
CA LEU A 154 4.25 -0.71 10.79
C LEU A 154 5.64 -1.36 10.88
N SER A 155 5.71 -2.62 11.33
CA SER A 155 6.98 -3.35 11.47
C SER A 155 7.68 -3.55 10.12
N GLU A 156 6.92 -3.78 9.04
CA GLU A 156 7.43 -3.81 7.66
C GLU A 156 8.11 -2.50 7.28
N ARG A 157 7.43 -1.38 7.50
CA ARG A 157 7.94 -0.03 7.17
C ARG A 157 9.14 0.36 8.01
N GLN A 158 9.11 0.06 9.31
CA GLN A 158 10.25 0.28 10.21
C GLN A 158 11.48 -0.51 9.75
N LEU A 159 11.31 -1.79 9.40
CA LEU A 159 12.42 -2.61 8.91
C LEU A 159 12.98 -2.06 7.60
N LEU A 160 12.13 -1.62 6.66
CA LEU A 160 12.60 -0.99 5.42
C LEU A 160 13.37 0.31 5.69
N ALA A 161 12.88 1.16 6.59
CA ALA A 161 13.54 2.40 6.97
C ALA A 161 14.89 2.14 7.63
N GLU A 162 14.97 1.18 8.56
CA GLU A 162 16.20 0.75 9.21
C GLU A 162 17.22 0.22 8.18
N LEU A 163 16.80 -0.66 7.26
CA LEU A 163 17.68 -1.22 6.23
C LEU A 163 18.13 -0.20 5.19
N ALA A 164 17.33 0.85 4.95
CA ALA A 164 17.69 1.94 4.06
C ALA A 164 18.78 2.85 4.65
N GLN A 165 18.93 2.92 5.97
CA GLN A 165 19.94 3.76 6.61
C GLN A 165 21.36 3.34 6.18
N GLY A 166 22.13 4.31 5.69
CA GLY A 166 23.52 4.10 5.27
C GLY A 166 23.70 3.38 3.93
N GLN A 167 22.62 3.08 3.20
CA GLN A 167 22.71 2.49 1.87
C GLN A 167 23.01 3.56 0.80
N PRO A 168 23.71 3.19 -0.30
CA PRO A 168 23.92 4.10 -1.41
C PRO A 168 22.60 4.42 -2.12
N LEU A 169 22.43 5.70 -2.47
CA LEU A 169 21.30 6.18 -3.26
C LEU A 169 21.48 5.82 -4.75
N PRO A 170 20.38 5.58 -5.49
CA PRO A 170 19.00 5.58 -5.01
C PRO A 170 18.62 4.27 -4.30
N ILE A 171 17.73 4.41 -3.32
CA ILE A 171 17.11 3.30 -2.60
C ILE A 171 15.66 3.21 -3.06
N ILE A 172 15.24 2.02 -3.50
CA ILE A 172 13.88 1.73 -3.90
C ILE A 172 13.31 0.71 -2.92
N THR A 173 12.26 1.10 -2.21
CA THR A 173 11.53 0.21 -1.29
C THR A 173 10.26 -0.31 -1.95
N LEU A 174 10.03 -1.62 -1.86
CA LEU A 174 8.79 -2.27 -2.28
C LEU A 174 8.02 -2.71 -1.04
N THR A 175 6.76 -2.30 -0.96
CA THR A 175 5.81 -2.67 0.09
C THR A 175 4.60 -3.31 -0.54
N ASP A 176 4.12 -4.43 -0.01
CA ASP A 176 2.84 -4.98 -0.41
C ASP A 176 1.71 -4.27 0.35
N GLY A 177 0.79 -3.66 -0.38
CA GLY A 177 -0.33 -2.89 0.18
C GLY A 177 -0.29 -1.38 -0.11
N PRO A 178 -1.24 -0.62 0.46
CA PRO A 178 -1.36 0.81 0.23
C PRO A 178 -0.16 1.59 0.81
N LEU A 179 0.11 2.77 0.24
CA LEU A 179 1.18 3.65 0.72
C LEU A 179 0.93 4.11 2.17
N GLU A 180 -0.28 4.66 2.41
CA GLU A 180 -0.76 4.97 3.75
C GLU A 180 -1.20 3.69 4.46
N LEU A 181 -0.96 3.62 5.77
CA LEU A 181 -1.62 2.64 6.62
C LEU A 181 -3.13 2.86 6.52
N TRP A 182 -3.91 1.83 6.17
CA TRP A 182 -5.35 1.96 6.02
C TRP A 182 -6.06 1.84 7.37
N VAL A 183 -6.94 2.79 7.66
CA VAL A 183 -7.50 2.97 9.00
C VAL A 183 -9.01 3.12 8.85
N GLY A 184 -9.76 2.16 9.40
CA GLY A 184 -11.21 2.31 9.59
C GLY A 184 -11.48 3.47 10.55
N ARG A 185 -12.50 4.28 10.24
CA ARG A 185 -12.79 5.58 10.87
C ARG A 185 -12.76 5.60 12.41
N GLU A 186 -12.47 6.79 12.93
CA GLU A 186 -12.28 7.30 14.31
C GLU A 186 -13.23 6.85 15.44
N ASN A 187 -14.20 5.95 15.22
CA ASN A 187 -15.19 5.57 16.23
C ASN A 187 -14.90 4.24 16.95
N GLU A 188 -13.70 3.69 16.82
CA GLU A 188 -13.31 2.46 17.52
C GLU A 188 -12.41 2.77 18.74
N PRO A 189 -12.62 2.06 19.88
CA PRO A 189 -11.93 2.30 21.14
C PRO A 189 -10.39 2.15 21.07
N GLU A 190 -9.85 1.62 19.98
CA GLU A 190 -8.43 1.40 19.69
C GLU A 190 -7.64 2.68 19.34
N GLY A 191 -8.30 3.84 19.31
CA GLY A 191 -7.77 5.10 18.77
C GLY A 191 -6.47 5.65 19.37
N LYS A 192 -6.15 5.39 20.66
CA LYS A 192 -4.94 5.95 21.29
C LYS A 192 -3.65 5.23 20.95
N GLU A 193 -3.65 3.89 20.97
CA GLU A 193 -2.49 3.10 20.58
C GLU A 193 -2.30 3.13 19.06
N TYR A 194 -3.42 3.24 18.33
CA TYR A 194 -3.41 3.62 16.92
C TYR A 194 -2.73 4.97 16.69
N GLU A 195 -3.14 6.04 17.38
CA GLU A 195 -2.54 7.37 17.21
C GLU A 195 -1.04 7.32 17.48
N LYS A 196 -0.62 6.60 18.52
CA LYS A 196 0.80 6.38 18.80
C LYS A 196 1.52 5.72 17.62
N HIS A 197 1.02 4.60 17.11
CA HIS A 197 1.64 3.89 15.98
C HIS A 197 1.58 4.66 14.67
N PHE A 198 0.54 5.48 14.48
CA PHE A 198 0.41 6.38 13.34
C PHE A 198 1.41 7.53 13.42
N GLN A 199 1.61 8.12 14.60
CA GLN A 199 2.67 9.10 14.83
C GLN A 199 4.06 8.49 14.64
N GLU A 200 4.27 7.23 15.06
CA GLU A 200 5.51 6.48 14.77
C GLU A 200 5.72 6.25 13.27
N TYR A 201 4.66 6.10 12.48
CA TYR A 201 4.73 6.00 11.02
C TYR A 201 5.06 7.34 10.33
N LEU A 202 4.59 8.46 10.90
CA LEU A 202 4.83 9.80 10.35
C LEU A 202 6.20 10.39 10.72
N ALA A 203 6.86 9.85 11.74
CA ALA A 203 8.16 10.30 12.26
C ALA A 203 9.34 9.77 11.43
#